data_AF-A0A6J7ZW14-F1
#
_entry.id   AF-A0A6J7ZW14-F1
#
_cell.length_a   1.000
_cell.length_b   1.000
_cell.length_c   1.000
_cell.angle_alpha   90.00
_cell.angle_beta   90.00
_cell.angle_gamma   90.00
#
_symmetry.space_group_name_H-M   'P 1'
#
loop_
_entity.id
_entity.type
_entity.pdbx_description
1 polymer ?
#
loop_
_entity_poly.entity_id
_entity_poly.type
_entity_poly.pdbx_seq_one_letter_code
_entity_poly.pdbx_strand_id
1 'polypeptide(L)'
;MHTVITIIEQLRDDLLKLFQRFADRSDRLIHIGTSQANESLNHIIATKAHKAKHFGGSESLNYRVAAGVAKMNGGRKYIVDVNENHGLSPGKVTVTKTIKLDEKPKRDGEKKSYRLLKGRKKITMGPDGDHLDIDTIPDPSDLELLTRVDIDSNEDFCVVIETTGFGSDFEIVQLSAVCNKGEFDKYIIPTKSIHPKSTEVTHLFSTGTRLHYKGRQLVTEPKENALNSFVDWLPKIHYWLHINVKQFDAKILVSQMQPSNSSILQNLQDHILGFSDTFPLFRVKYLKRKSYSQSSLANDILQTTYNAHNALDDVKMLKELIEVENAKEQLIENSFVVHDIERQLKMFHAKKHLMVSYNGVIREKIMSKARCDRAAGSGLSFEHIKSSFS
;
A
#
# COMPACT_ATOMS: atom_id res chain seq x y z
N MET A 1 -36.56 -3.97 -12.37
CA MET A 1 -35.78 -4.92 -13.19
C MET A 1 -35.69 -4.47 -14.65
N HIS A 2 -36.81 -4.20 -15.34
CA HIS A 2 -36.82 -3.66 -16.71
C HIS A 2 -35.98 -2.37 -16.89
N THR A 3 -36.12 -1.40 -15.98
CA THR A 3 -35.40 -0.12 -16.05
C THR A 3 -33.88 -0.26 -15.93
N VAL A 4 -33.39 -1.26 -15.19
CA VAL A 4 -31.95 -1.51 -15.01
C VAL A 4 -31.36 -2.15 -16.26
N ILE A 5 -32.10 -3.08 -16.88
CA ILE A 5 -31.71 -3.70 -18.15
C ILE A 5 -31.58 -2.64 -19.25
N THR A 6 -32.55 -1.71 -19.34
CA THR A 6 -32.51 -0.61 -20.31
C THR A 6 -31.31 0.32 -20.12
N ILE A 7 -30.91 0.61 -18.87
CA ILE A 7 -29.72 1.45 -18.59
C ILE A 7 -28.43 0.73 -19.02
N ILE A 8 -28.32 -0.58 -18.78
CA ILE A 8 -27.15 -1.37 -19.17
C ILE A 8 -27.03 -1.45 -20.70
N GLU A 9 -28.14 -1.65 -21.41
CA GLU A 9 -28.17 -1.65 -22.87
C GLU A 9 -27.79 -0.29 -23.46
N GLN A 10 -28.32 0.79 -22.89
CA GLN A 10 -27.97 2.16 -23.28
C GLN A 10 -26.48 2.43 -23.10
N LEU A 11 -25.90 2.03 -21.96
CA LEU A 11 -24.48 2.18 -21.67
C LEU A 11 -23.61 1.38 -22.65
N ARG A 12 -24.02 0.14 -22.97
CA ARG A 12 -23.34 -0.70 -23.94
C ARG A 12 -23.30 -0.03 -25.32
N ASP A 13 -24.42 0.51 -25.78
CA ASP A 13 -24.51 1.17 -27.07
C ASP A 13 -23.67 2.45 -27.13
N ASP A 14 -23.65 3.22 -26.05
CA ASP A 14 -22.82 4.42 -25.96
C ASP A 14 -21.32 4.09 -25.92
N LEU A 15 -20.93 3.01 -25.23
CA LEU A 15 -19.55 2.50 -25.25
C LEU A 15 -19.15 1.98 -26.64
N LEU A 16 -20.04 1.26 -27.33
CA LEU A 16 -19.78 0.80 -28.70
C LEU A 16 -19.59 1.98 -29.66
N LYS A 17 -20.42 3.02 -29.56
CA LYS A 17 -20.24 4.26 -30.34
C LYS A 17 -18.92 4.94 -30.01
N LEU A 18 -18.51 4.95 -28.74
CA LEU A 18 -17.24 5.53 -28.31
C LEU A 18 -16.06 4.75 -28.91
N PHE A 19 -16.06 3.43 -28.78
CA PHE A 19 -14.99 2.58 -29.31
C PHE A 19 -14.91 2.66 -30.84
N GLN A 20 -16.04 2.70 -31.53
CA GLN A 20 -16.07 2.88 -32.99
C GLN A 20 -15.40 4.19 -33.41
N ARG A 21 -15.64 5.29 -32.70
CA ARG A 21 -14.96 6.58 -32.98
C ARG A 21 -13.44 6.52 -32.83
N PHE A 22 -12.92 5.68 -31.93
CA PHE A 22 -11.48 5.46 -31.79
C PHE A 22 -10.95 4.48 -32.84
N ALA A 23 -11.70 3.43 -33.17
CA ALA A 23 -11.36 2.48 -34.23
C ALA A 23 -11.29 3.15 -35.61
N ASP A 24 -12.27 4.00 -35.95
CA ASP A 24 -12.31 4.78 -37.20
C ASP A 24 -11.15 5.79 -37.32
N ARG A 25 -10.53 6.14 -36.19
CA ARG A 25 -9.39 7.05 -36.11
C ARG A 25 -8.09 6.33 -35.77
N SER A 26 -8.09 5.00 -35.76
CA SER A 26 -6.95 4.17 -35.38
C SER A 26 -5.71 4.54 -36.19
N ASP A 27 -5.87 4.80 -37.50
CA ASP A 27 -4.81 5.27 -38.41
C ASP A 27 -4.15 6.59 -37.99
N ARG A 28 -4.86 7.47 -37.28
CA ARG A 28 -4.30 8.71 -36.72
C ARG A 28 -3.67 8.46 -35.35
N LEU A 29 -4.20 7.49 -34.61
CA LEU A 29 -3.76 7.13 -33.25
C LEU A 29 -2.49 6.26 -33.27
N ILE A 30 -2.25 5.46 -34.31
CA ILE A 30 -0.99 4.70 -34.50
C ILE A 30 0.24 5.61 -34.58
N HIS A 31 0.07 6.86 -35.03
CA HIS A 31 1.14 7.85 -35.07
C HIS A 31 1.30 8.63 -33.74
N ILE A 32 0.36 8.50 -32.81
CA ILE A 32 0.49 9.04 -31.46
C ILE A 32 1.38 8.05 -30.69
N GLY A 33 2.69 8.32 -30.70
CA GLY A 33 3.67 7.52 -29.97
C GLY A 33 3.33 7.37 -28.47
N THR A 34 4.06 6.48 -27.79
CA THR A 34 3.77 6.04 -26.41
C THR A 34 3.38 7.20 -25.48
N SER A 35 2.27 7.04 -24.75
CA SER A 35 1.83 8.02 -23.73
C SER A 35 2.94 8.32 -22.72
N GLN A 36 3.80 7.34 -22.41
CA GLN A 36 4.94 7.51 -21.50
C GLN A 36 5.98 8.54 -21.99
N ALA A 37 6.30 8.56 -23.29
CA ALA A 37 7.23 9.55 -23.83
C ALA A 37 6.60 10.95 -23.82
N ASN A 38 5.32 11.04 -24.17
CA ASN A 38 4.56 12.29 -24.16
C ASN A 38 4.37 12.82 -22.72
N GLU A 39 4.08 11.95 -21.75
CA GLU A 39 3.99 12.27 -20.33
C GLU A 39 5.35 12.73 -19.77
N SER A 40 6.44 12.05 -20.14
CA SER A 40 7.79 12.41 -19.74
C SER A 40 8.19 13.80 -20.27
N LEU A 41 7.90 14.08 -21.55
CA LEU A 41 8.12 15.39 -22.15
C LEU A 41 7.27 16.47 -21.47
N ASN A 42 5.97 16.20 -21.27
CA ASN A 42 5.06 17.12 -20.59
C ASN A 42 5.53 17.44 -19.16
N HIS A 43 6.00 16.43 -18.43
CA HIS A 43 6.55 16.61 -17.10
C HIS A 43 7.84 17.46 -17.15
N ILE A 44 8.75 17.20 -18.10
CA ILE A 44 9.98 18.00 -18.25
C ILE A 44 9.64 19.46 -18.56
N ILE A 45 8.74 19.73 -19.49
CA ILE A 45 8.31 21.09 -19.84
C ILE A 45 7.66 21.77 -18.63
N ALA A 46 6.80 21.06 -17.89
CA ALA A 46 6.16 21.58 -16.68
C ALA A 46 7.16 21.99 -15.58
N THR A 47 8.36 21.37 -15.52
CA THR A 47 9.43 21.81 -14.60
C THR A 47 10.15 23.10 -15.02
N LYS A 48 9.98 23.53 -16.27
CA LYS A 48 10.63 24.74 -16.83
C LYS A 48 9.64 25.88 -17.01
N ALA A 49 8.39 25.55 -17.36
CA ALA A 49 7.24 26.43 -17.49
C ALA A 49 6.11 25.90 -16.59
N HIS A 50 6.19 26.21 -15.30
CA HIS A 50 5.17 25.79 -14.35
C HIS A 50 3.79 26.36 -14.71
N LYS A 51 2.78 25.51 -14.77
CA LYS A 51 1.38 25.91 -15.05
C LYS A 51 0.82 26.91 -14.04
N ALA A 52 1.35 26.93 -12.82
CA ALA A 52 0.99 27.87 -11.76
C ALA A 52 1.54 29.30 -11.97
N LYS A 53 2.39 29.53 -12.97
CA LYS A 53 2.95 30.85 -13.28
C LYS A 53 2.56 31.25 -14.71
N HIS A 54 2.14 32.50 -14.88
CA HIS A 54 1.83 33.03 -16.21
C HIS A 54 3.13 33.36 -16.96
N PHE A 55 3.41 32.62 -18.03
CA PHE A 55 4.50 32.90 -18.96
C PHE A 55 4.01 33.31 -20.35
N GLY A 56 2.68 33.32 -20.55
CA GLY A 56 2.07 33.77 -21.80
C GLY A 56 2.36 35.26 -22.06
N GLY A 57 2.38 35.66 -23.34
CA GLY A 57 2.56 37.07 -23.73
C GLY A 57 4.02 37.57 -23.80
N SER A 58 5.02 36.70 -23.64
CA SER A 58 6.44 37.04 -23.86
C SER A 58 7.23 35.87 -24.46
N GLU A 59 8.40 36.15 -25.04
CA GLU A 59 9.32 35.12 -25.58
C GLU A 59 9.81 34.12 -24.52
N SER A 60 9.63 34.42 -23.23
CA SER A 60 10.01 33.56 -22.10
C SER A 60 9.35 32.17 -22.16
N LEU A 61 8.10 32.07 -22.63
CA LEU A 61 7.45 30.76 -22.76
C LEU A 61 8.15 29.90 -23.83
N ASN A 62 8.43 30.49 -25.00
CA ASN A 62 9.10 29.81 -26.10
C ASN A 62 10.48 29.28 -25.66
N TYR A 63 11.26 30.11 -24.98
CA TYR A 63 12.57 29.71 -24.45
C TYR A 63 12.46 28.55 -23.45
N ARG A 64 11.48 28.58 -22.54
CA ARG A 64 11.30 27.52 -21.52
C ARG A 64 10.84 26.20 -22.12
N VAL A 65 9.97 26.25 -23.13
CA VAL A 65 9.54 25.07 -23.89
C VAL A 65 10.71 24.51 -24.68
N ALA A 66 11.44 25.35 -25.43
CA ALA A 66 12.63 24.93 -26.18
C ALA A 66 13.69 24.31 -25.26
N ALA A 67 13.95 24.90 -24.09
CA ALA A 67 14.85 24.33 -23.08
C ALA A 67 14.36 22.98 -22.52
N GLY A 68 13.04 22.77 -22.44
CA GLY A 68 12.45 21.48 -22.08
C GLY A 68 12.69 20.41 -23.13
N VAL A 69 12.47 20.75 -24.40
CA VAL A 69 12.71 19.87 -25.56
C VAL A 69 14.20 19.54 -25.70
N ALA A 70 15.08 20.54 -25.62
CA ALA A 70 16.53 20.35 -25.67
C ALA A 70 17.03 19.43 -24.55
N LYS A 71 16.47 19.57 -23.34
CA LYS A 71 16.75 18.66 -22.23
C LYS A 71 16.28 17.23 -22.48
N MET A 72 15.14 17.05 -23.13
CA MET A 72 14.62 15.71 -23.46
C MET A 72 15.52 15.01 -24.48
N ASN A 73 15.95 15.74 -25.51
CA ASN A 73 16.73 15.18 -26.62
C ASN A 73 18.21 14.98 -26.26
N GLY A 74 18.81 15.93 -25.55
CA GLY A 74 20.26 15.97 -25.31
C GLY A 74 20.68 15.94 -23.83
N GLY A 75 19.75 15.75 -22.90
CA GLY A 75 20.02 15.91 -21.46
C GLY A 75 20.33 17.37 -21.11
N ARG A 76 20.87 17.64 -19.92
CA ARG A 76 21.25 19.00 -19.48
C ARG A 76 22.52 19.52 -20.18
N LYS A 77 23.16 18.72 -21.03
CA LYS A 77 24.29 19.15 -21.87
C LYS A 77 23.92 20.34 -22.76
N TYR A 78 22.66 20.48 -23.16
CA TYR A 78 22.19 21.61 -23.97
C TYR A 78 22.56 23.00 -23.40
N ILE A 79 22.73 23.12 -22.07
CA ILE A 79 23.15 24.38 -21.44
C ILE A 79 24.58 24.75 -21.81
N VAL A 80 25.45 23.74 -21.93
CA VAL A 80 26.85 23.90 -22.38
C VAL A 80 26.85 24.27 -23.87
N ASP A 81 26.11 23.49 -24.67
CA ASP A 81 26.05 23.70 -26.13
C ASP A 81 25.49 25.09 -26.49
N VAL A 82 24.46 25.56 -25.77
CA VAL A 82 23.89 26.91 -25.96
C VAL A 82 24.91 28.00 -25.59
N ASN A 83 25.63 27.85 -24.48
CA ASN A 83 26.64 28.84 -24.08
C ASN A 83 27.78 28.92 -25.11
N GLU A 84 28.30 27.78 -25.56
CA GLU A 84 29.37 27.72 -26.57
C GLU A 84 28.92 28.37 -27.90
N ASN A 85 27.70 28.05 -28.35
CA ASN A 85 27.14 28.62 -29.59
C ASN A 85 26.90 30.14 -29.52
N HIS A 86 26.75 30.70 -28.31
CA HIS A 86 26.63 32.14 -28.10
C HIS A 86 27.95 32.81 -27.72
N GLY A 87 29.09 32.11 -27.86
CA GLY A 87 30.42 32.65 -27.52
C GLY A 87 30.62 32.89 -26.02
N LEU A 88 29.77 32.29 -25.18
CA LEU A 88 29.87 32.39 -23.73
C LEU A 88 30.61 31.17 -23.17
N SER A 89 31.51 31.41 -22.21
CA SER A 89 32.15 30.30 -21.51
C SER A 89 31.13 29.57 -20.63
N PRO A 90 30.93 28.26 -20.80
CA PRO A 90 30.03 27.50 -19.93
C PRO A 90 30.50 27.48 -18.48
N GLY A 91 31.81 27.59 -18.24
CA GLY A 91 32.44 27.49 -16.94
C GLY A 91 32.53 26.05 -16.41
N LYS A 92 33.67 25.73 -15.78
CA LYS A 92 33.97 24.37 -15.24
C LYS A 92 32.88 23.85 -14.29
N VAL A 93 32.28 24.74 -13.49
CA VAL A 93 31.23 24.41 -12.52
C VAL A 93 29.94 23.96 -13.23
N THR A 94 29.52 24.67 -14.28
CA THR A 94 28.30 24.34 -15.04
C THR A 94 28.46 23.00 -15.74
N VAL A 95 29.58 22.77 -16.43
CA VAL A 95 29.90 21.51 -17.10
C VAL A 95 29.88 20.33 -16.11
N THR A 96 30.51 20.50 -14.95
CA THR A 96 30.51 19.46 -13.91
C THR A 96 29.10 19.19 -13.36
N LYS A 97 28.29 20.24 -13.21
CA LYS A 97 26.94 20.15 -12.64
C LYS A 97 25.95 19.51 -13.62
N THR A 98 26.05 19.77 -14.92
CA THR A 98 25.19 19.15 -15.94
C THR A 98 25.41 17.64 -16.00
N ILE A 99 26.68 17.21 -16.06
CA ILE A 99 27.07 15.79 -16.01
C ILE A 99 26.50 15.09 -14.76
N LYS A 100 26.77 15.65 -13.57
CA LYS A 100 26.30 15.07 -12.29
C LYS A 100 24.78 14.92 -12.22
N LEU A 101 24.03 15.89 -12.74
CA LEU A 101 22.57 15.90 -12.72
C LEU A 101 21.93 14.95 -13.74
N ASP A 102 22.63 14.63 -14.83
CA ASP A 102 22.18 13.67 -15.83
C ASP A 102 22.54 12.23 -15.44
N GLU A 103 23.64 12.03 -14.70
CA GLU A 103 24.01 10.75 -14.11
C GLU A 103 23.18 10.38 -12.88
N LYS A 104 22.65 11.36 -12.15
CA LYS A 104 21.88 11.10 -10.92
C LYS A 104 20.67 10.18 -11.13
N PRO A 105 19.78 10.40 -12.12
CA PRO A 105 18.68 9.48 -12.43
C PRO A 105 19.14 8.06 -12.78
N LYS A 106 20.27 7.93 -13.52
CA LYS A 106 20.84 6.62 -13.88
C LYS A 106 21.29 5.87 -12.63
N ARG A 107 22.04 6.53 -11.75
CA ARG A 107 22.50 5.98 -10.45
C ARG A 107 21.34 5.64 -9.52
N ASP A 108 20.31 6.48 -9.46
CA ASP A 108 19.12 6.24 -8.63
C ASP A 108 18.31 5.05 -9.18
N GLY A 109 18.24 4.90 -10.51
CA GLY A 109 17.69 3.72 -11.18
C GLY A 109 18.47 2.44 -10.87
N GLU A 110 19.80 2.48 -10.97
CA GLU A 110 20.69 1.37 -10.62
C GLU A 110 20.58 0.96 -9.15
N LYS A 111 20.54 1.92 -8.22
CA LYS A 111 20.30 1.66 -6.79
C LYS A 111 18.95 1.00 -6.53
N LYS A 112 17.91 1.41 -7.26
CA LYS A 112 16.57 0.81 -7.18
C LYS A 112 16.57 -0.63 -7.71
N SER A 113 17.24 -0.87 -8.84
CA SER A 113 17.44 -2.21 -9.40
C SER A 113 18.28 -3.13 -8.50
N TYR A 114 19.35 -2.61 -7.88
CA TYR A 114 20.19 -3.36 -6.95
C TYR A 114 19.43 -3.79 -5.69
N ARG A 115 18.55 -2.93 -5.16
CA ARG A 115 17.64 -3.28 -4.04
C ARG A 115 16.64 -4.37 -4.43
N LEU A 116 16.12 -4.33 -5.67
CA LEU A 116 15.23 -5.36 -6.23
C LEU A 116 15.95 -6.71 -6.42
N LEU A 117 17.24 -6.70 -6.74
CA LEU A 117 18.06 -7.90 -6.91
C LEU A 117 18.42 -8.57 -5.57
N LYS A 118 18.71 -7.81 -4.50
CA LYS A 118 18.97 -8.39 -3.17
C LYS A 118 17.73 -8.98 -2.48
N GLY A 119 16.52 -8.54 -2.84
CA GLY A 119 15.26 -9.10 -2.34
C GLY A 119 14.82 -10.43 -2.98
N ARG A 120 15.64 -11.04 -3.84
CA ARG A 120 15.29 -12.23 -4.65
C ARG A 120 15.84 -13.58 -4.16
N LYS A 121 16.52 -13.66 -3.00
CA LYS A 121 17.00 -14.95 -2.48
C LYS A 121 15.99 -15.59 -1.53
N LYS A 122 15.55 -16.80 -1.92
CA LYS A 122 14.63 -17.77 -1.30
C LYS A 122 13.14 -17.55 -1.58
N ILE A 123 12.67 -18.16 -2.66
CA ILE A 123 11.32 -18.75 -2.72
C ILE A 123 11.54 -20.21 -3.11
N THR A 124 11.28 -21.11 -2.18
CA THR A 124 11.25 -22.56 -2.38
C THR A 124 9.86 -22.92 -2.92
N MET A 125 9.82 -23.83 -3.89
CA MET A 125 8.62 -24.34 -4.54
C MET A 125 7.68 -25.02 -3.54
N GLY A 126 6.38 -24.86 -3.73
CA GLY A 126 5.31 -25.64 -3.10
C GLY A 126 4.32 -26.09 -4.18
N PRO A 127 3.67 -27.25 -4.00
CA PRO A 127 3.11 -28.06 -5.08
C PRO A 127 1.75 -27.57 -5.58
N ASP A 128 1.40 -28.13 -6.73
CA ASP A 128 0.19 -27.95 -7.53
C ASP A 128 -1.09 -27.76 -6.71
N GLY A 129 -1.87 -26.73 -7.07
CA GLY A 129 -3.13 -26.38 -6.41
C GLY A 129 -4.15 -25.90 -7.42
N ASP A 130 -4.97 -26.85 -7.87
CA ASP A 130 -6.35 -26.82 -8.35
C ASP A 130 -6.85 -25.70 -9.28
N HIS A 131 -7.45 -26.18 -10.37
CA HIS A 131 -8.12 -25.47 -11.44
C HIS A 131 -9.28 -24.59 -10.92
N LEU A 132 -9.11 -23.27 -10.98
CA LEU A 132 -10.22 -22.31 -11.08
C LEU A 132 -10.34 -21.86 -12.54
N ASP A 133 -11.55 -21.88 -13.08
CA ASP A 133 -11.87 -21.51 -14.47
C ASP A 133 -11.19 -20.21 -14.91
N ILE A 134 -10.22 -20.35 -15.82
CA ILE A 134 -9.32 -19.31 -16.36
C ILE A 134 -9.99 -18.58 -17.54
N ASP A 135 -11.31 -18.74 -17.73
CA ASP A 135 -12.00 -18.22 -18.92
C ASP A 135 -12.81 -16.94 -18.65
N THR A 136 -13.03 -16.57 -17.38
CA THR A 136 -13.93 -15.47 -17.04
C THR A 136 -13.18 -14.26 -16.46
N ILE A 137 -13.26 -13.12 -17.16
CA ILE A 137 -12.80 -11.82 -16.65
C ILE A 137 -13.75 -11.39 -15.51
N PRO A 138 -13.25 -11.09 -14.30
CA PRO A 138 -14.11 -10.71 -13.20
C PRO A 138 -14.78 -9.36 -13.45
N ASP A 139 -16.05 -9.25 -13.05
CA ASP A 139 -16.81 -8.01 -13.13
C ASP A 139 -16.15 -6.87 -12.33
N PRO A 140 -16.36 -5.60 -12.73
CA PRO A 140 -15.95 -4.45 -11.93
C PRO A 140 -16.55 -4.55 -10.53
N SER A 141 -15.71 -4.50 -9.51
CA SER A 141 -16.15 -4.54 -8.12
C SER A 141 -17.14 -3.39 -7.84
N ASP A 142 -18.37 -3.75 -7.47
CA ASP A 142 -19.39 -2.82 -7.00
C ASP A 142 -18.84 -2.01 -5.82
N LEU A 143 -18.64 -0.71 -6.02
CA LEU A 143 -18.37 0.24 -4.94
C LEU A 143 -19.71 0.50 -4.25
N GLU A 144 -20.09 -0.36 -3.29
CA GLU A 144 -21.13 0.03 -2.34
C GLU A 144 -20.64 1.24 -1.54
N LEU A 145 -21.49 2.28 -1.50
CA LEU A 145 -21.24 3.49 -0.73
C LEU A 145 -21.13 3.11 0.75
N LEU A 146 -20.01 3.50 1.37
CA LEU A 146 -19.77 3.37 2.81
C LEU A 146 -20.99 3.85 3.60
N THR A 147 -21.73 2.92 4.21
CA THR A 147 -22.80 3.25 5.16
C THR A 147 -22.15 3.79 6.42
N ARG A 148 -22.21 5.11 6.61
CA ARG A 148 -21.80 5.75 7.86
C ARG A 148 -22.78 5.31 8.94
N VAL A 149 -22.29 4.58 9.93
CA VAL A 149 -23.03 4.33 11.16
C VAL A 149 -22.47 5.29 12.20
N ASP A 150 -23.23 6.36 12.47
CA ASP A 150 -22.97 7.21 13.63
C ASP A 150 -23.28 6.39 14.88
N ILE A 151 -22.24 6.02 15.61
CA ILE A 151 -22.40 5.42 16.94
C ILE A 151 -21.71 6.30 17.95
N ASP A 152 -22.52 6.77 18.89
CA ASP A 152 -22.14 7.47 20.11
C ASP A 152 -21.51 6.48 21.10
N SER A 153 -20.42 5.82 20.69
CA SER A 153 -19.61 5.00 21.57
C SER A 153 -18.60 5.92 22.27
N ASN A 154 -18.76 6.08 23.58
CA ASN A 154 -17.77 6.79 24.40
C ASN A 154 -16.54 5.94 24.74
N GLU A 155 -16.48 4.70 24.28
CA GLU A 155 -15.36 3.79 24.56
C GLU A 155 -14.49 3.59 23.32
N ASP A 156 -13.26 4.08 23.42
CA ASP A 156 -12.22 3.89 22.42
C ASP A 156 -11.45 2.59 22.72
N PHE A 157 -11.49 1.65 21.79
CA PHE A 157 -10.76 0.39 21.86
C PHE A 157 -9.55 0.45 20.94
N CYS A 158 -8.35 0.44 21.52
CA CYS A 158 -7.11 0.41 20.76
C CYS A 158 -6.61 -1.03 20.66
N VAL A 159 -6.08 -1.43 19.50
CA VAL A 159 -5.50 -2.75 19.26
C VAL A 159 -4.16 -2.59 18.54
N VAL A 160 -3.15 -3.33 18.98
CA VAL A 160 -1.83 -3.45 18.34
C VAL A 160 -1.41 -4.91 18.34
N ILE A 161 -0.70 -5.33 17.30
CA ILE A 161 -0.14 -6.68 17.19
C ILE A 161 1.36 -6.65 16.94
N GLU A 162 2.07 -7.65 17.48
CA GLU A 162 3.39 -8.03 16.97
C GLU A 162 3.27 -9.26 16.09
N THR A 163 4.11 -9.33 15.05
CA THR A 163 4.02 -10.39 14.04
C THR A 163 5.37 -11.01 13.71
N THR A 164 5.34 -12.18 13.07
CA THR A 164 6.55 -12.87 12.63
C THR A 164 7.32 -12.14 11.51
N GLY A 165 6.81 -11.05 10.92
CA GLY A 165 7.43 -10.33 9.79
C GLY A 165 6.68 -9.09 9.24
N PHE A 166 6.95 -8.69 7.98
CA PHE A 166 6.48 -7.42 7.37
C PHE A 166 5.69 -7.56 6.04
N GLY A 167 4.64 -8.39 5.97
CA GLY A 167 4.05 -8.89 4.71
C GLY A 167 2.81 -9.78 4.93
N SER A 168 2.39 -10.57 3.96
CA SER A 168 1.01 -11.11 3.93
C SER A 168 0.78 -12.45 4.65
N ASP A 169 1.81 -13.26 4.85
CA ASP A 169 1.65 -14.64 5.36
C ASP A 169 2.18 -14.79 6.80
N PHE A 170 2.25 -13.68 7.54
CA PHE A 170 2.79 -13.61 8.90
C PHE A 170 1.73 -13.92 9.94
N GLU A 171 2.23 -14.44 11.06
CA GLU A 171 1.44 -14.89 12.20
C GLU A 171 1.55 -13.85 13.31
N ILE A 172 0.47 -13.68 14.06
CA ILE A 172 0.46 -12.87 15.26
C ILE A 172 1.28 -13.60 16.33
N VAL A 173 2.18 -12.89 16.99
CA VAL A 173 2.99 -13.40 18.12
C VAL A 173 2.68 -12.69 19.43
N GLN A 174 2.12 -11.49 19.36
CA GLN A 174 1.53 -10.78 20.49
C GLN A 174 0.28 -10.05 20.01
N LEU A 175 -0.82 -10.14 20.74
CA LEU A 175 -2.05 -9.40 20.52
C LEU A 175 -2.38 -8.64 21.79
N SER A 176 -2.40 -7.31 21.69
CA SER A 176 -2.67 -6.45 22.83
C SER A 176 -3.76 -5.44 22.49
N ALA A 177 -4.64 -5.18 23.44
CA ALA A 177 -5.71 -4.22 23.32
C ALA A 177 -5.94 -3.46 24.63
N VAL A 178 -6.36 -2.21 24.55
CA VAL A 178 -6.66 -1.38 25.72
C VAL A 178 -7.93 -0.57 25.48
N CYS A 179 -8.74 -0.46 26.51
CA CYS A 179 -9.87 0.46 26.60
C CYS A 179 -9.95 1.06 28.01
N ASN A 180 -10.98 1.86 28.28
CA ASN A 180 -11.18 2.47 29.60
C ASN A 180 -11.43 1.44 30.71
N LYS A 181 -11.82 0.22 30.37
CA LYS A 181 -12.18 -0.85 31.33
C LYS A 181 -11.03 -1.80 31.66
N GLY A 182 -9.93 -1.76 30.91
CA GLY A 182 -8.78 -2.60 31.18
C GLY A 182 -7.92 -2.89 29.96
N GLU A 183 -7.07 -3.90 30.13
CA GLU A 183 -6.04 -4.29 29.18
C GLU A 183 -6.22 -5.77 28.82
N PHE A 184 -5.95 -6.09 27.55
CA PHE A 184 -5.82 -7.44 27.05
C PHE A 184 -4.41 -7.59 26.50
N ASP A 185 -3.71 -8.66 26.87
CA ASP A 185 -2.39 -8.98 26.34
C ASP A 185 -2.20 -10.49 26.29
N LYS A 186 -1.94 -11.02 25.09
CA LYS A 186 -1.69 -12.45 24.88
C LYS A 186 -0.52 -12.65 23.93
N TYR A 187 0.38 -13.54 24.31
CA TYR A 187 1.43 -14.05 23.43
C TYR A 187 0.96 -15.33 22.75
N ILE A 188 1.24 -15.44 21.46
CA ILE A 188 0.83 -16.56 20.61
C ILE A 188 2.09 -17.26 20.12
N ILE A 189 2.14 -18.58 20.26
CA ILE A 189 3.25 -19.37 19.71
C ILE A 189 3.10 -19.44 18.19
N PRO A 190 4.06 -18.91 17.39
CA PRO A 190 3.98 -19.01 15.94
C PRO A 190 4.32 -20.43 15.47
N THR A 191 3.74 -20.84 14.34
CA THR A 191 4.13 -22.11 13.68
C THR A 191 5.38 -21.93 12.83
N LYS A 192 5.68 -20.68 12.42
CA LYS A 192 6.85 -20.31 11.62
C LYS A 192 7.91 -19.59 12.45
N SER A 193 9.16 -19.66 12.01
CA SER A 193 10.24 -18.88 12.61
C SER A 193 9.99 -17.38 12.45
N ILE A 194 10.26 -16.60 13.51
CA ILE A 194 10.22 -15.14 13.44
C ILE A 194 11.37 -14.66 12.55
N HIS A 195 11.07 -13.74 11.63
CA HIS A 195 12.08 -13.19 10.73
C HIS A 195 13.15 -12.42 11.54
N PRO A 196 14.46 -12.53 11.23
CA PRO A 196 15.52 -11.92 12.03
C PRO A 196 15.36 -10.42 12.29
N LYS A 197 14.86 -9.67 11.30
CA LYS A 197 14.54 -8.23 11.46
C LYS A 197 13.39 -7.95 12.42
N SER A 198 12.40 -8.85 12.50
CA SER A 198 11.33 -8.71 13.49
C SER A 198 11.90 -8.98 14.88
N THR A 199 12.72 -10.02 15.04
CA THR A 199 13.43 -10.28 16.31
C THR A 199 14.33 -9.13 16.73
N GLU A 200 15.03 -8.47 15.81
CA GLU A 200 15.88 -7.32 16.11
C GLU A 200 15.07 -6.15 16.70
N VAL A 201 13.85 -5.97 16.21
CA VAL A 201 12.98 -4.84 16.56
C VAL A 201 12.14 -5.12 17.80
N THR A 202 11.47 -6.27 17.86
CA THR A 202 10.52 -6.63 18.92
C THR A 202 11.18 -7.40 20.07
N HIS A 203 12.43 -7.84 19.89
CA HIS A 203 13.13 -8.76 20.79
C HIS A 203 12.41 -10.10 21.01
N LEU A 204 11.44 -10.44 20.16
CA LEU A 204 10.74 -11.73 20.15
C LEU A 204 11.48 -12.73 19.27
N PHE A 205 11.70 -13.93 19.79
CA PHE A 205 12.23 -15.05 19.02
C PHE A 205 11.64 -16.37 19.51
N SER A 206 11.54 -17.35 18.60
CA SER A 206 11.07 -18.70 18.92
C SER A 206 12.22 -19.70 18.93
N THR A 207 12.20 -20.62 19.90
CA THR A 207 13.08 -21.79 19.97
C THR A 207 12.24 -23.03 20.16
N GLY A 208 12.07 -23.83 19.11
CA GLY A 208 11.10 -24.93 19.10
C GLY A 208 9.68 -24.41 19.33
N THR A 209 8.99 -24.95 20.34
CA THR A 209 7.63 -24.57 20.73
C THR A 209 7.57 -23.49 21.82
N ARG A 210 8.65 -22.73 22.02
CA ARG A 210 8.76 -21.70 23.06
C ARG A 210 8.98 -20.34 22.42
N LEU A 211 8.24 -19.34 22.88
CA LEU A 211 8.46 -17.94 22.54
C LEU A 211 9.25 -17.26 23.67
N HIS A 212 10.19 -16.40 23.30
CA HIS A 212 11.01 -15.64 24.22
C HIS A 212 10.94 -14.15 23.91
N TYR A 213 10.98 -13.32 24.96
CA TYR A 213 11.11 -11.87 24.88
C TYR A 213 12.30 -11.42 25.71
N LYS A 214 13.26 -10.71 25.09
CA LYS A 214 14.50 -10.24 25.75
C LYS A 214 15.21 -11.37 26.52
N GLY A 215 15.21 -12.58 25.96
CA GLY A 215 15.83 -13.78 26.53
C GLY A 215 14.98 -14.54 27.55
N ARG A 216 13.86 -13.99 28.03
CA ARG A 216 12.96 -14.66 28.97
C ARG A 216 11.90 -15.46 28.22
N GLN A 217 11.69 -16.71 28.63
CA GLN A 217 10.61 -17.53 28.08
C GLN A 217 9.25 -16.94 28.50
N LEU A 218 8.34 -16.83 27.54
CA LEU A 218 6.98 -16.35 27.73
C LEU A 218 6.00 -17.50 27.91
N VAL A 219 4.90 -17.22 28.60
CA VAL A 219 3.70 -18.06 28.56
C VAL A 219 2.93 -17.70 27.29
N THR A 220 2.62 -18.71 26.48
CA THR A 220 1.95 -18.53 25.19
C THR A 220 0.67 -19.34 25.12
N GLU A 221 -0.27 -18.88 24.32
CA GLU A 221 -1.48 -19.62 23.98
C GLU A 221 -1.50 -20.06 22.51
N PRO A 222 -2.23 -21.14 22.18
CA PRO A 222 -2.60 -21.42 20.81
C PRO A 222 -3.35 -20.23 20.19
N LYS A 223 -3.11 -19.97 18.91
CA LYS A 223 -3.72 -18.85 18.17
C LYS A 223 -5.25 -18.78 18.36
N GLU A 224 -5.94 -19.90 18.20
CA GLU A 224 -7.41 -19.97 18.31
C GLU A 224 -7.90 -19.56 19.70
N ASN A 225 -7.21 -19.99 20.76
CA ASN A 225 -7.57 -19.63 22.13
C ASN A 225 -7.36 -18.14 22.41
N ALA A 226 -6.23 -17.60 21.95
CA ALA A 226 -5.93 -16.17 22.13
C ALA A 226 -6.92 -15.29 21.36
N LEU A 227 -7.28 -15.66 20.12
CA LEU A 227 -8.24 -14.92 19.32
C LEU A 227 -9.67 -15.02 19.87
N ASN A 228 -10.11 -16.20 20.34
CA ASN A 228 -11.40 -16.34 21.02
C ASN A 228 -11.43 -15.50 22.30
N SER A 229 -10.38 -15.60 23.14
CA SER A 229 -10.28 -14.82 24.38
C SER A 229 -10.30 -13.31 24.11
N PHE A 230 -9.72 -12.87 22.99
CA PHE A 230 -9.78 -11.47 22.58
C PHE A 230 -11.21 -11.05 22.24
N VAL A 231 -11.92 -11.84 21.42
CA VAL A 231 -13.31 -11.53 21.06
C VAL A 231 -14.22 -11.58 22.29
N ASP A 232 -14.02 -12.54 23.20
CA ASP A 232 -14.80 -12.65 24.45
C ASP A 232 -14.53 -11.52 25.44
N TRP A 233 -13.31 -10.96 25.43
CA TRP A 233 -12.94 -9.83 26.28
C TRP A 233 -13.59 -8.52 25.83
N LEU A 234 -13.89 -8.39 24.54
CA LEU A 234 -14.53 -7.19 24.00
C LEU A 234 -15.99 -7.07 24.47
N PRO A 235 -16.51 -5.84 24.68
CA PRO A 235 -17.89 -5.67 25.11
C PRO A 235 -18.86 -6.08 24.01
N LYS A 236 -20.05 -6.56 24.40
CA LYS A 236 -21.13 -6.90 23.48
C LYS A 236 -21.98 -5.67 23.10
N ILE A 237 -21.31 -4.62 22.65
CA ILE A 237 -21.89 -3.36 22.15
C ILE A 237 -21.21 -3.03 20.82
N HIS A 238 -21.73 -2.06 20.06
CA HIS A 238 -21.08 -1.61 18.83
C HIS A 238 -20.02 -0.54 19.09
N TYR A 239 -18.79 -0.76 18.63
CA TYR A 239 -17.65 0.18 18.77
C TYR A 239 -16.70 0.11 17.58
N TRP A 240 -15.79 1.08 17.49
CA TRP A 240 -14.68 1.11 16.54
C TRP A 240 -13.41 0.55 17.18
N LEU A 241 -12.65 -0.25 16.42
CA LEU A 241 -11.30 -0.66 16.80
C LEU A 241 -10.27 0.30 16.18
N HIS A 242 -9.61 1.10 17.02
CA HIS A 242 -8.51 1.96 16.61
C HIS A 242 -7.23 1.16 16.47
N ILE A 243 -6.62 1.21 15.30
CA ILE A 243 -5.35 0.55 15.03
C ILE A 243 -4.28 1.54 14.60
N ASN A 244 -3.03 1.18 14.85
CA ASN A 244 -1.88 1.92 14.36
C ASN A 244 -1.44 1.36 12.99
N VAL A 245 -0.77 2.19 12.18
CA VAL A 245 -0.04 1.77 10.96
C VAL A 245 -0.92 1.28 9.79
N LYS A 246 -1.43 2.21 8.97
CA LYS A 246 -1.83 2.01 7.55
C LYS A 246 -2.62 0.72 7.27
N GLN A 247 -3.61 0.42 8.11
CA GLN A 247 -4.45 -0.79 8.03
C GLN A 247 -3.71 -2.14 8.17
N PHE A 248 -2.41 -2.15 8.51
CA PHE A 248 -1.60 -3.35 8.54
C PHE A 248 -2.11 -4.35 9.58
N ASP A 249 -2.31 -3.87 10.81
CA ASP A 249 -2.77 -4.71 11.92
C ASP A 249 -4.13 -5.32 11.66
N ALA A 250 -5.07 -4.53 11.13
CA ALA A 250 -6.42 -5.01 10.81
C ALA A 250 -6.41 -6.10 9.72
N LYS A 251 -5.55 -5.97 8.70
CA LYS A 251 -5.41 -7.01 7.65
C LYS A 251 -4.92 -8.33 8.21
N ILE A 252 -3.92 -8.29 9.09
CA ILE A 252 -3.37 -9.51 9.69
C ILE A 252 -4.36 -10.10 10.67
N LEU A 253 -5.01 -9.28 11.51
CA LEU A 253 -6.03 -9.72 12.45
C LEU A 253 -7.17 -10.46 11.73
N VAL A 254 -7.77 -9.83 10.72
CA VAL A 254 -8.84 -10.44 9.93
C VAL A 254 -8.35 -11.70 9.20
N SER A 255 -7.17 -11.65 8.56
CA SER A 255 -6.61 -12.82 7.88
C SER A 255 -6.39 -14.01 8.82
N GLN A 256 -5.98 -13.78 10.06
CA GLN A 256 -5.74 -14.83 11.05
C GLN A 256 -7.04 -15.37 11.68
N MET A 257 -8.13 -14.59 11.63
CA MET A 257 -9.49 -14.97 12.07
C MET A 257 -10.36 -15.60 10.96
N GLN A 258 -9.97 -15.47 9.68
CA GLN A 258 -10.67 -16.03 8.51
C GLN A 258 -10.56 -17.54 8.19
N PRO A 259 -9.82 -18.42 8.90
CA PRO A 259 -9.78 -19.85 8.52
C PRO A 259 -11.18 -20.44 8.37
N SER A 260 -11.37 -21.26 7.33
CA SER A 260 -12.66 -21.63 6.72
C SER A 260 -13.74 -22.26 7.63
N ASN A 261 -13.41 -22.55 8.89
CA ASN A 261 -14.29 -23.16 9.89
C ASN A 261 -14.33 -22.38 11.22
N SER A 262 -13.89 -21.11 11.25
CA SER A 262 -13.84 -20.31 12.47
C SER A 262 -15.02 -19.35 12.57
N SER A 263 -15.80 -19.43 13.65
CA SER A 263 -16.80 -18.43 14.02
C SER A 263 -16.19 -17.16 14.62
N ILE A 264 -14.86 -17.11 14.84
CA ILE A 264 -14.19 -15.99 15.52
C ILE A 264 -14.41 -14.67 14.78
N LEU A 265 -14.22 -14.66 13.45
CA LEU A 265 -14.42 -13.43 12.68
C LEU A 265 -15.88 -13.00 12.67
N GLN A 266 -16.83 -13.95 12.60
CA GLN A 266 -18.25 -13.63 12.67
C GLN A 266 -18.59 -13.02 14.02
N ASN A 267 -18.14 -13.65 15.12
CA ASN A 267 -18.34 -13.14 16.47
C ASN A 267 -17.72 -11.75 16.64
N LEU A 268 -16.59 -11.45 15.99
CA LEU A 268 -16.03 -10.09 16.01
C LEU A 268 -16.96 -9.12 15.24
N GLN A 269 -17.39 -9.48 14.04
CA GLN A 269 -18.26 -8.66 13.18
C GLN A 269 -19.62 -8.36 13.82
N ASP A 270 -20.13 -9.26 14.66
CA ASP A 270 -21.39 -9.05 15.38
C ASP A 270 -21.29 -7.92 16.43
N HIS A 271 -20.07 -7.58 16.89
CA HIS A 271 -19.84 -6.58 17.92
C HIS A 271 -19.09 -5.34 17.43
N ILE A 272 -18.31 -5.39 16.34
CA ILE A 272 -17.59 -4.19 15.85
C ILE A 272 -18.27 -3.54 14.66
N LEU A 273 -18.19 -2.21 14.59
CA LEU A 273 -18.55 -1.47 13.39
C LEU A 273 -17.49 -1.62 12.30
N GLY A 274 -16.24 -1.76 12.74
CA GLY A 274 -15.08 -1.85 11.88
C GLY A 274 -13.85 -1.32 12.59
N PHE A 275 -12.90 -0.84 11.79
CA PHE A 275 -11.62 -0.33 12.23
C PHE A 275 -11.49 1.15 11.91
N SER A 276 -10.61 1.85 12.61
CA SER A 276 -10.16 3.19 12.23
C SER A 276 -8.66 3.30 12.25
N ASP A 277 -8.11 3.96 11.23
CA ASP A 277 -6.67 4.16 11.09
C ASP A 277 -6.26 5.48 11.75
N THR A 278 -5.39 5.37 12.74
CA THR A 278 -4.87 6.53 13.49
C THR A 278 -3.75 7.25 12.73
N PHE A 279 -3.16 6.63 11.70
CA PHE A 279 -2.03 7.22 10.99
C PHE A 279 -2.40 8.49 10.17
N PRO A 280 -3.51 8.52 9.40
CA PRO A 280 -3.95 9.74 8.72
C PRO A 280 -4.23 10.90 9.68
N LEU A 281 -4.78 10.63 10.86
CA LEU A 281 -5.04 11.64 11.89
C LEU A 281 -3.78 12.46 12.21
N PHE A 282 -2.69 11.79 12.60
CA PHE A 282 -1.46 12.50 12.96
C PHE A 282 -0.82 13.21 11.76
N ARG A 283 -1.03 12.69 10.54
CA ARG A 283 -0.53 13.31 9.30
C ARG A 283 -1.21 14.63 8.97
N VAL A 284 -2.52 14.70 9.19
CA VAL A 284 -3.31 15.91 8.96
C VAL A 284 -2.99 16.96 10.02
N LYS A 285 -2.98 16.57 11.31
CA LYS A 285 -2.73 17.51 12.40
C LYS A 285 -1.31 18.06 12.42
N TYR A 286 -0.32 17.20 12.22
CA TYR A 286 1.09 17.58 12.33
C TYR A 286 1.78 17.58 10.97
N LEU A 287 1.46 18.56 10.13
CA LEU A 287 2.07 18.67 8.81
C LEU A 287 3.60 18.84 8.90
N LYS A 288 4.31 18.25 7.93
CA LYS A 288 5.77 18.42 7.72
C LYS A 288 6.68 17.86 8.82
N ARG A 289 6.20 16.94 9.67
CA ARG A 289 7.09 16.21 10.58
C ARG A 289 8.11 15.36 9.82
N LYS A 290 9.29 15.18 10.41
CA LYS A 290 10.34 14.30 9.87
C LYS A 290 9.97 12.83 9.99
N SER A 291 9.27 12.46 11.06
CA SER A 291 8.80 11.09 11.33
C SER A 291 7.38 11.11 11.92
N TYR A 292 6.65 10.04 11.63
CA TYR A 292 5.34 9.72 12.20
C TYR A 292 5.36 8.31 12.80
N SER A 293 6.53 7.78 13.18
CA SER A 293 6.58 6.61 14.05
C SER A 293 5.92 6.94 15.38
N GLN A 294 5.26 5.97 16.00
CA GLN A 294 4.59 6.18 17.29
C GLN A 294 5.57 6.70 18.35
N SER A 295 6.78 6.13 18.42
CA SER A 295 7.88 6.64 19.26
C SER A 295 8.25 8.11 19.03
N SER A 296 8.21 8.58 17.79
CA SER A 296 8.47 9.98 17.46
C SER A 296 7.29 10.88 17.83
N LEU A 297 6.05 10.38 17.69
CA LEU A 297 4.85 11.10 18.10
C LEU A 297 4.79 11.22 19.63
N ALA A 298 5.04 10.13 20.36
CA ALA A 298 5.13 10.10 21.82
C ALA A 298 6.16 11.11 22.34
N ASN A 299 7.35 11.15 21.73
CA ASN A 299 8.40 12.08 22.15
C ASN A 299 8.01 13.54 21.91
N ASP A 300 7.49 13.87 20.72
CA ASP A 300 7.26 15.27 20.38
C ASP A 300 5.96 15.81 21.00
N ILE A 301 4.92 14.99 21.12
CA ILE A 301 3.58 15.41 21.58
C ILE A 301 3.48 15.27 23.11
N LEU A 302 3.88 14.12 23.65
CA LEU A 302 3.72 13.78 25.07
C LEU A 302 5.01 13.98 25.88
N GLN A 303 6.13 14.34 25.22
CA GLN A 303 7.44 14.53 25.87
C GLN A 303 7.90 13.27 26.64
N THR A 304 7.55 12.09 26.13
CA THR A 304 7.83 10.80 26.77
C THR A 304 8.54 9.83 25.84
N THR A 305 9.07 8.76 26.44
CA THR A 305 9.59 7.59 25.73
C THR A 305 9.03 6.35 26.38
N TYR A 306 8.84 5.29 25.60
CA TYR A 306 8.28 4.03 26.09
C TYR A 306 8.99 2.86 25.40
N ASN A 307 8.69 1.65 25.86
CA ASN A 307 9.25 0.42 25.31
C ASN A 307 8.55 0.05 23.99
N ALA A 308 8.86 0.80 22.93
CA ALA A 308 8.33 0.56 21.59
C ALA A 308 8.67 -0.86 21.08
N HIS A 309 7.81 -1.40 20.21
CA HIS A 309 7.89 -2.77 19.69
C HIS A 309 7.56 -3.84 20.72
N ASN A 310 6.68 -3.48 21.66
CA ASN A 310 5.95 -4.37 22.53
C ASN A 310 4.49 -3.98 22.41
N ALA A 311 3.63 -4.90 21.95
CA ALA A 311 2.27 -4.52 21.56
C ALA A 311 1.46 -3.92 22.73
N LEU A 312 1.71 -4.33 23.98
CA LEU A 312 1.03 -3.77 25.15
C LEU A 312 1.45 -2.32 25.43
N ASP A 313 2.75 -2.04 25.37
CA ASP A 313 3.26 -0.69 25.56
C ASP A 313 2.87 0.22 24.37
N ASP A 314 2.92 -0.30 23.14
CA ASP A 314 2.52 0.42 21.92
C ASP A 314 1.01 0.75 21.91
N VAL A 315 0.14 -0.15 22.38
CA VAL A 315 -1.31 0.12 22.42
C VAL A 315 -1.69 1.12 23.52
N LYS A 316 -0.99 1.12 24.66
CA LYS A 316 -1.16 2.15 25.70
C LYS A 316 -0.75 3.52 25.19
N MET A 317 0.41 3.59 24.55
CA MET A 317 0.88 4.83 23.93
C MET A 317 -0.07 5.31 22.82
N LEU A 318 -0.65 4.38 22.03
CA LEU A 318 -1.65 4.73 21.02
C LEU A 318 -2.87 5.42 21.66
N LYS A 319 -3.38 4.84 22.75
CA LYS A 319 -4.54 5.38 23.47
C LYS A 319 -4.26 6.77 24.03
N GLU A 320 -3.13 6.96 24.70
CA GLU A 320 -2.73 8.28 25.23
C GLU A 320 -2.62 9.33 24.13
N LEU A 321 -2.02 8.97 22.99
CA LEU A 321 -1.91 9.87 21.84
C LEU A 321 -3.29 10.23 21.28
N ILE A 322 -4.23 9.28 21.16
CA ILE A 322 -5.58 9.56 20.68
C ILE A 322 -6.34 10.49 21.64
N GLU A 323 -6.23 10.24 22.95
CA GLU A 323 -6.92 11.00 23.99
C GLU A 323 -6.46 12.46 24.03
N VAL A 324 -5.15 12.70 23.97
CA VAL A 324 -4.59 14.07 23.95
C VAL A 324 -5.01 14.82 22.69
N GLU A 325 -5.20 14.12 21.57
CA GLU A 325 -5.66 14.75 20.34
C GLU A 325 -7.17 15.04 20.31
N ASN A 326 -7.97 14.42 21.18
CA ASN A 326 -9.43 14.52 21.15
C ASN A 326 -10.02 14.34 19.74
N ALA A 327 -9.59 13.28 19.05
CA ALA A 327 -9.71 13.15 17.59
C ALA A 327 -10.84 12.22 17.10
N LYS A 328 -11.94 12.13 17.85
CA LYS A 328 -13.03 11.18 17.55
C LYS A 328 -13.59 11.32 16.14
N GLU A 329 -13.90 12.54 15.70
CA GLU A 329 -14.44 12.80 14.36
C GLU A 329 -13.46 12.35 13.26
N GLN A 330 -12.17 12.68 13.40
CA GLN A 330 -11.16 12.31 12.41
C GLN A 330 -10.90 10.79 12.39
N LEU A 331 -11.07 10.10 13.51
CA LEU A 331 -10.97 8.64 13.56
C LEU A 331 -12.13 8.00 12.78
N ILE A 332 -13.34 8.54 12.91
CA ILE A 332 -14.51 8.10 12.13
C ILE A 332 -14.31 8.39 10.64
N GLU A 333 -13.74 9.55 10.27
CA GLU A 333 -13.44 9.85 8.86
C GLU A 333 -12.42 8.89 8.22
N ASN A 334 -11.58 8.26 9.04
CA ASN A 334 -10.57 7.30 8.62
C ASN A 334 -10.95 5.86 9.00
N SER A 335 -12.25 5.60 9.15
CA SER A 335 -12.78 4.29 9.46
C SER A 335 -13.11 3.46 8.20
N PHE A 336 -13.16 2.14 8.38
CA PHE A 336 -13.45 1.17 7.34
C PHE A 336 -14.03 -0.10 7.96
N VAL A 337 -14.93 -0.75 7.23
CA VAL A 337 -15.63 -1.94 7.73
C VAL A 337 -14.79 -3.21 7.52
N VAL A 338 -15.09 -4.26 8.28
CA VAL A 338 -14.40 -5.57 8.16
C VAL A 338 -14.46 -6.10 6.72
N HIS A 339 -15.63 -5.95 6.08
CA HIS A 339 -15.85 -6.39 4.71
C HIS A 339 -14.85 -5.80 3.70
N ASP A 340 -14.40 -4.55 3.89
CA ASP A 340 -13.39 -3.93 3.03
C ASP A 340 -12.03 -4.64 3.12
N ILE A 341 -11.69 -5.14 4.31
CA ILE A 341 -10.47 -5.91 4.53
C ILE A 341 -10.61 -7.28 3.87
N GLU A 342 -11.75 -7.95 4.04
CA GLU A 342 -11.99 -9.24 3.42
C GLU A 342 -11.89 -9.16 1.89
N ARG A 343 -12.46 -8.11 1.28
CA ARG A 343 -12.33 -7.83 -0.15
C ARG A 343 -10.88 -7.63 -0.55
N GLN A 344 -10.13 -6.82 0.20
CA GLN A 344 -8.69 -6.60 -0.06
C GLN A 344 -7.88 -7.91 0.05
N LEU A 345 -8.17 -8.76 1.03
CA LEU A 345 -7.52 -10.06 1.20
C LEU A 345 -7.86 -10.99 0.03
N LYS A 346 -9.13 -11.10 -0.36
CA LYS A 346 -9.56 -11.86 -1.55
C LYS A 346 -8.81 -11.42 -2.81
N MET A 347 -8.78 -10.10 -3.08
CA MET A 347 -8.03 -9.54 -4.21
C MET A 347 -6.53 -9.85 -4.12
N PHE A 348 -5.94 -9.77 -2.93
CA PHE A 348 -4.53 -10.09 -2.72
C PHE A 348 -4.23 -11.57 -3.01
N HIS A 349 -5.07 -12.48 -2.53
CA HIS A 349 -4.95 -13.92 -2.79
C HIS A 349 -5.11 -14.24 -4.27
N ALA A 350 -6.14 -13.69 -4.92
CA ALA A 350 -6.36 -13.83 -6.36
C ALA A 350 -5.16 -13.34 -7.17
N LYS A 351 -4.64 -12.15 -6.85
CA LYS A 351 -3.42 -11.61 -7.47
C LYS A 351 -2.22 -12.54 -7.27
N LYS A 352 -1.99 -13.03 -6.05
CA LYS A 352 -0.87 -13.93 -5.73
C LYS A 352 -0.93 -15.21 -6.56
N HIS A 353 -2.13 -15.76 -6.73
CA HIS A 353 -2.39 -16.92 -7.58
C HIS A 353 -2.11 -16.60 -9.07
N LEU A 354 -2.69 -15.52 -9.60
CA LEU A 354 -2.50 -15.10 -10.99
C LEU A 354 -1.04 -14.81 -11.34
N MET A 355 -0.26 -14.29 -10.37
CA MET A 355 1.18 -14.04 -10.55
C MET A 355 1.98 -15.29 -10.92
N VAL A 356 1.49 -16.49 -10.59
CA VAL A 356 2.13 -17.75 -10.97
C VAL A 356 2.16 -17.93 -12.48
N SER A 357 1.09 -17.55 -13.19
CA SER A 357 1.01 -17.63 -14.67
C SER A 357 2.07 -16.78 -15.39
N TYR A 358 2.60 -15.75 -14.72
CA TYR A 358 3.63 -14.86 -15.28
C TYR A 358 5.07 -15.34 -15.04
N ASN A 359 5.29 -16.42 -14.28
CA ASN A 359 6.64 -16.84 -13.88
C ASN A 359 7.57 -17.10 -15.08
N GLY A 360 7.06 -17.71 -16.15
CA GLY A 360 7.82 -17.96 -17.39
C GLY A 360 8.32 -16.66 -18.03
N VAL A 361 7.40 -15.74 -18.33
CA VAL A 361 7.74 -14.45 -18.98
C VAL A 361 8.56 -13.52 -18.10
N ILE A 362 8.46 -13.63 -16.78
CA ILE A 362 9.33 -12.91 -15.84
C ILE A 362 10.75 -13.48 -15.87
N ARG A 363 10.88 -14.81 -15.86
CA ARG A 363 12.17 -15.51 -15.88
C ARG A 363 12.93 -15.23 -17.17
N GLU A 364 12.23 -15.24 -18.29
CA GLU A 364 12.77 -14.95 -19.62
C GLU A 364 12.97 -13.46 -19.89
N LYS A 365 12.63 -12.61 -18.92
CA LYS A 365 12.72 -11.14 -19.01
C LYS A 365 11.90 -10.52 -20.15
N ILE A 366 10.91 -11.24 -20.68
CA ILE A 366 9.95 -10.75 -21.66
C ILE A 366 9.11 -9.63 -21.04
N MET A 367 8.65 -9.84 -19.80
CA MET A 367 7.89 -8.85 -19.05
C MET A 367 8.49 -8.62 -17.65
N SER A 368 8.61 -7.35 -17.26
CA SER A 368 9.08 -7.01 -15.91
C SER A 368 8.05 -7.46 -14.85
N LYS A 369 8.53 -7.92 -13.69
CA LYS A 369 7.68 -8.26 -12.54
C LYS A 369 6.63 -7.19 -12.22
N ALA A 370 6.98 -5.90 -12.31
CA ALA A 370 6.05 -4.80 -12.02
C ALA A 370 4.90 -4.66 -13.04
N ARG A 371 5.10 -5.06 -14.30
CA ARG A 371 4.04 -5.09 -15.32
C ARG A 371 3.11 -6.28 -15.09
N CYS A 372 3.68 -7.45 -14.84
CA CYS A 372 2.92 -8.64 -14.45
C CYS A 372 2.10 -8.41 -13.17
N ASP A 373 2.70 -7.74 -12.18
CA ASP A 373 2.05 -7.40 -10.91
C ASP A 373 0.82 -6.49 -11.09
N ARG A 374 0.88 -5.56 -12.04
CA ARG A 374 -0.28 -4.73 -12.41
C ARG A 374 -1.34 -5.53 -13.15
N ALA A 375 -0.95 -6.35 -14.13
CA ALA A 375 -1.90 -7.17 -14.88
C ALA A 375 -2.63 -8.19 -13.98
N ALA A 376 -1.89 -8.92 -13.14
CA ALA A 376 -2.46 -9.80 -12.13
C ALA A 376 -3.32 -9.04 -11.11
N GLY A 377 -2.91 -7.81 -10.73
CA GLY A 377 -3.71 -6.93 -9.88
C GLY A 377 -5.02 -6.46 -10.51
N SER A 378 -5.13 -6.51 -11.84
CA SER A 378 -6.36 -6.25 -12.59
C SER A 378 -7.16 -7.53 -12.89
N GLY A 379 -6.81 -8.66 -12.27
CA GLY A 379 -7.50 -9.94 -12.49
C GLY A 379 -7.07 -10.68 -13.75
N LEU A 380 -6.00 -10.25 -14.43
CA LEU A 380 -5.57 -10.87 -15.69
C LEU A 380 -4.46 -11.89 -15.48
N SER A 381 -4.68 -13.13 -15.92
CA SER A 381 -3.62 -14.14 -16.06
C SER A 381 -2.79 -13.89 -17.32
N PHE A 382 -1.64 -14.56 -17.43
CA PHE A 382 -0.86 -14.52 -18.67
C PHE A 382 -1.64 -15.09 -19.87
N GLU A 383 -2.48 -16.12 -19.66
CA GLU A 383 -3.31 -16.69 -20.72
C GLU A 383 -4.38 -15.72 -21.22
N HIS A 384 -5.00 -14.91 -20.34
CA HIS A 384 -5.93 -13.83 -20.76
C HIS A 384 -5.25 -12.80 -21.67
N ILE A 385 -3.97 -12.50 -21.41
CA ILE A 385 -3.22 -11.59 -22.27
C ILE A 385 -2.93 -12.27 -23.60
N LYS A 386 -2.51 -13.54 -23.58
CA LYS A 386 -2.19 -14.29 -24.80
C LYS A 386 -3.40 -14.45 -25.72
N SER A 387 -4.59 -14.73 -25.16
CA SER A 387 -5.83 -14.87 -25.92
C SER A 387 -6.28 -13.56 -26.58
N SER A 388 -5.93 -12.40 -26.00
CA SER A 388 -6.24 -11.09 -26.62
C SER A 388 -5.43 -10.76 -27.89
N PHE A 389 -4.39 -11.55 -28.19
CA PHE A 389 -3.58 -11.43 -29.41
C PHE A 389 -3.73 -12.62 -30.35
N SER A 390 -4.68 -13.52 -30.05
CA SER A 390 -5.10 -14.64 -30.90
C SER A 390 -6.27 -14.20 -31.78
#